data_AF-A0A532DL67-F1
#
_entry.id   AF-A0A532DL67-F1
#
_cell.length_a   1.000
_cell.length_b   1.000
_cell.length_c   1.000
_cell.angle_alpha   90.00
_cell.angle_beta   90.00
_cell.angle_gamma   90.00
#
_symmetry.space_group_name_H-M   'P 1'
#
loop_
_entity.id
_entity.type
_entity.pdbx_description
1 polymer ?
#
loop_
_entity_poly.entity_id
_entity_poly.type
_entity_poly.pdbx_seq_one_letter_code
_entity_poly.pdbx_strand_id
1 'polypeptide(L)'
;MMGLTGKLMITLCGFSLSLAIPAYAQLGNGQQDAASILSGMPPDVLAKVRSLAQILQQGLKEGKISDADIQQGLTSGQLGEKLKQLSPEASQLFDEISDASRQGKGPGEESLMPLMGGLGVSSN
;
A
#
# COMPACT_ATOMS: atom_id res chain seq x y z
N MET A 1 18.06 6.54 60.04
CA MET A 1 19.12 5.55 59.72
C MET A 1 18.41 4.31 59.20
N MET A 2 18.42 4.11 57.87
CA MET A 2 19.17 3.02 57.19
C MET A 2 18.78 1.64 57.75
N GLY A 3 18.11 0.73 57.06
CA GLY A 3 18.05 0.42 55.63
C GLY A 3 18.20 -1.10 55.52
N LEU A 4 17.47 -1.80 54.63
CA LEU A 4 17.99 -3.03 54.01
C LEU A 4 17.14 -3.47 52.82
N THR A 5 17.74 -3.27 51.66
CA THR A 5 17.59 -4.00 50.40
C THR A 5 17.46 -5.51 50.61
N GLY A 6 16.52 -6.18 49.93
CA GLY A 6 16.53 -7.65 49.88
C GLY A 6 15.36 -8.28 49.13
N LYS A 7 15.54 -8.50 47.82
CA LYS A 7 14.71 -9.33 46.94
C LYS A 7 14.36 -10.69 47.54
N LEU A 8 13.09 -11.12 47.46
CA LEU A 8 12.61 -12.45 47.04
C LEU A 8 11.07 -12.41 47.09
N MET A 9 10.37 -12.41 45.95
CA MET A 9 9.86 -13.58 45.22
C MET A 9 8.36 -13.82 45.48
N ILE A 10 7.70 -14.39 44.47
CA ILE A 10 6.34 -14.97 44.44
C ILE A 10 5.29 -14.00 43.86
N THR A 11 5.10 -13.96 42.54
CA THR A 11 4.42 -14.96 41.68
C THR A 11 2.90 -14.78 41.71
N LEU A 12 2.36 -14.50 40.51
CA LEU A 12 1.13 -15.03 39.89
C LEU A 12 0.19 -13.95 39.35
N CYS A 13 -0.44 -14.28 38.22
CA CYS A 13 -1.35 -13.50 37.36
C CYS A 13 -0.59 -12.64 36.33
N GLY A 14 -0.26 -13.11 35.12
CA GLY A 14 -1.06 -14.00 34.29
C GLY A 14 -2.15 -13.19 33.58
N PHE A 15 -1.77 -12.36 32.60
CA PHE A 15 -2.71 -11.90 31.56
C PHE A 15 -1.91 -11.43 30.33
N SER A 16 -1.64 -12.39 29.45
CA SER A 16 -1.88 -12.26 28.01
C SER A 16 -1.72 -10.86 27.39
N LEU A 17 -0.51 -10.33 27.38
CA LEU A 17 -0.06 -9.43 26.30
C LEU A 17 0.50 -10.34 25.20
N SER A 18 -0.31 -11.24 24.64
CA SER A 18 -0.98 -10.97 23.36
C SER A 18 -0.08 -10.13 22.47
N LEU A 19 0.93 -10.81 21.91
CA LEU A 19 1.45 -10.63 20.57
C LEU A 19 0.72 -9.52 19.79
N ALA A 20 1.19 -8.28 19.91
CA ALA A 20 0.98 -7.29 18.87
C ALA A 20 1.94 -7.65 17.72
N ILE A 21 1.67 -8.78 17.08
CA ILE A 21 2.07 -8.98 15.69
C ILE A 21 1.36 -7.84 14.96
N PRO A 22 2.07 -6.95 14.25
CA PRO A 22 1.40 -5.93 13.46
C PRO A 22 0.45 -6.68 12.53
N ALA A 23 -0.83 -6.35 12.57
CA ALA A 23 -1.84 -6.92 11.72
C ALA A 23 -1.55 -6.55 10.25
N TYR A 24 -0.60 -7.26 9.63
CA TYR A 24 -0.50 -7.42 8.18
C TYR A 24 -1.01 -8.81 7.74
N ALA A 25 -1.43 -9.65 8.69
CA ALA A 25 -1.78 -11.05 8.47
C ALA A 25 -3.29 -11.30 8.20
N GLN A 26 -4.03 -10.33 7.66
CA GLN A 26 -5.35 -10.59 7.06
C GLN A 26 -5.51 -10.03 5.64
N LEU A 27 -4.42 -9.68 4.95
CA LEU A 27 -4.44 -9.46 3.49
C LEU A 27 -4.13 -10.78 2.77
N GLY A 28 -4.97 -11.80 3.00
CA GLY A 28 -4.83 -13.12 2.39
C GLY A 28 -4.93 -13.05 0.87
N ASN A 29 -3.99 -13.69 0.19
CA ASN A 29 -3.84 -13.78 -1.27
C ASN A 29 -3.53 -12.46 -2.03
N GLY A 30 -4.17 -11.33 -1.72
CA GLY A 30 -4.06 -10.08 -2.50
C GLY A 30 -2.67 -9.43 -2.52
N GLN A 31 -1.90 -9.50 -1.41
CA GLN A 31 -0.55 -8.91 -1.38
C GLN A 31 0.48 -9.73 -2.16
N GLN A 32 0.37 -11.05 -2.11
CA GLN A 32 1.23 -11.95 -2.88
C GLN A 32 0.91 -11.83 -4.37
N ASP A 33 -0.36 -11.68 -4.71
CA ASP A 33 -0.83 -11.44 -6.07
C ASP A 33 -0.30 -10.11 -6.62
N ALA A 34 -0.40 -9.02 -5.86
CA ALA A 34 0.15 -7.70 -6.23
C ALA A 34 1.66 -7.75 -6.47
N ALA A 35 2.40 -8.45 -5.60
CA ALA A 35 3.84 -8.62 -5.74
C ALA A 35 4.22 -9.43 -6.99
N SER A 36 3.44 -10.47 -7.32
CA SER A 36 3.62 -11.28 -8.52
C SER A 36 3.38 -10.47 -9.80
N ILE A 37 2.32 -9.66 -9.81
CA ILE A 37 1.95 -8.76 -10.92
C ILE A 37 3.04 -7.71 -11.16
N LEU A 38 3.53 -7.07 -10.09
CA LEU A 38 4.62 -6.10 -10.16
C LEU A 38 5.91 -6.74 -10.69
N SER A 39 6.20 -7.99 -10.31
CA SER A 39 7.39 -8.72 -10.75
C SER A 39 7.35 -9.11 -12.23
N GLY A 40 6.15 -9.23 -12.82
CA GLY A 40 5.96 -9.52 -14.25
C GLY A 40 6.09 -8.29 -15.16
N MET A 41 6.18 -7.08 -14.63
CA MET A 41 6.33 -5.87 -15.43
C MET A 41 7.76 -5.71 -16.00
N PRO A 42 7.91 -5.05 -17.16
CA PRO A 42 9.23 -4.62 -17.63
C PRO A 42 9.94 -3.75 -16.58
N PRO A 43 11.28 -3.83 -16.46
CA PRO A 43 12.03 -3.13 -15.42
C PRO A 43 11.86 -1.60 -15.48
N ASP A 44 11.72 -1.03 -16.68
CA ASP A 44 11.44 0.40 -16.88
C ASP A 44 10.06 0.80 -16.32
N VAL A 45 9.02 0.04 -16.67
CA VAL A 45 7.65 0.28 -16.20
C VAL A 45 7.57 0.11 -14.67
N LEU A 46 8.20 -0.93 -14.13
CA LEU A 46 8.28 -1.16 -12.69
C LEU A 46 8.96 0.00 -11.96
N ALA A 47 10.04 0.56 -12.52
CA ALA A 47 10.72 1.71 -11.94
C ALA A 47 9.80 2.94 -11.88
N LYS A 48 9.03 3.20 -12.95
CA LYS A 48 8.05 4.29 -12.98
C LYS A 48 6.93 4.10 -11.97
N VAL A 49 6.38 2.89 -11.86
CA VAL A 49 5.36 2.52 -10.86
C VAL A 49 5.89 2.75 -9.45
N ARG A 50 7.14 2.34 -9.15
CA ARG A 50 7.77 2.58 -7.84
C ARG A 50 7.95 4.07 -7.55
N SER A 51 8.41 4.85 -8.52
CA SER A 51 8.55 6.31 -8.37
C SER A 51 7.21 6.98 -8.08
N LEU A 52 6.15 6.61 -8.81
CA LEU A 52 4.81 7.15 -8.55
C LEU A 52 4.29 6.74 -7.16
N ALA A 53 4.51 5.49 -6.75
CA ALA A 53 4.14 5.01 -5.42
C ALA A 53 4.85 5.79 -4.31
N GLN A 54 6.14 6.14 -4.48
CA GLN A 54 6.88 6.98 -3.52
C GLN A 54 6.27 8.38 -3.42
N ILE A 55 5.90 9.01 -4.54
CA ILE A 55 5.26 10.33 -4.53
C ILE A 55 3.91 10.29 -3.82
N LEU A 56 3.08 9.28 -4.11
CA LEU A 56 1.80 9.08 -3.44
C LEU A 56 1.97 8.85 -1.93
N GLN A 57 2.92 8.01 -1.53
CA GLN A 57 3.21 7.78 -0.10
C GLN A 57 3.68 9.05 0.60
N GLN A 58 4.48 9.88 -0.07
CA GLN A 58 4.90 11.16 0.46
C GLN A 58 3.71 12.12 0.60
N GLY A 59 2.84 12.18 -0.41
CA GLY A 59 1.60 12.96 -0.38
C GLY A 59 0.65 12.56 0.75
N LEU A 60 0.49 11.25 0.98
CA LEU A 60 -0.30 10.69 2.08
C LEU A 60 0.30 11.09 3.44
N LYS A 61 1.62 10.97 3.60
CA LYS A 61 2.31 11.38 4.83
C LYS A 61 2.21 12.87 5.10
N GLU A 62 2.21 13.70 4.06
CA GLU A 62 2.07 15.16 4.17
C GLU A 62 0.60 15.60 4.30
N GLY A 63 -0.37 14.70 4.17
CA GLY A 63 -1.80 15.04 4.16
C GLY A 63 -2.26 15.83 2.93
N LYS A 64 -1.47 15.83 1.85
CA LYS A 64 -1.81 16.50 0.57
C LYS A 64 -2.81 15.71 -0.26
N ILE A 65 -2.91 14.41 -0.02
CA ILE A 65 -3.88 13.50 -0.63
C ILE A 65 -4.28 12.45 0.40
N SER A 66 -5.53 11.98 0.36
CA SER A 66 -6.00 10.84 1.17
C SER A 66 -6.20 9.59 0.32
N ASP A 67 -6.31 8.43 0.96
CA ASP A 67 -6.65 7.18 0.26
C ASP A 67 -8.00 7.29 -0.49
N ALA A 68 -8.98 7.95 0.14
CA ALA A 68 -10.27 8.26 -0.48
C ALA A 68 -10.14 9.14 -1.73
N ASP A 69 -9.20 10.11 -1.75
CA ASP A 69 -8.95 10.93 -2.94
C ASP A 69 -8.34 10.11 -4.08
N ILE A 70 -7.46 9.15 -3.75
CA ILE A 70 -6.85 8.25 -4.71
C ILE A 70 -7.92 7.33 -5.30
N GLN A 71 -8.73 6.69 -4.46
CA GLN A 71 -9.83 5.82 -4.90
C GLN A 71 -10.84 6.59 -5.75
N GLN A 72 -11.30 7.76 -5.29
CA GLN A 72 -12.22 8.60 -6.05
C GLN A 72 -11.59 9.03 -7.39
N GLY A 73 -10.31 9.39 -7.38
CA GLY A 73 -9.57 9.76 -8.59
C GLY A 73 -9.49 8.61 -9.60
N LEU A 74 -9.28 7.38 -9.13
CA LEU A 74 -9.25 6.18 -9.97
C LEU A 74 -10.62 5.89 -10.57
N THR A 75 -11.68 5.86 -9.74
CA THR A 75 -13.04 5.59 -10.20
C THR A 75 -13.60 6.67 -11.12
N SER A 76 -13.24 7.93 -10.89
CA SER A 76 -13.71 9.06 -11.69
C SER A 76 -12.84 9.34 -12.92
N GLY A 77 -11.69 8.65 -13.06
CA GLY A 77 -10.71 8.92 -14.11
C GLY A 77 -9.94 10.24 -13.95
N GLN A 78 -10.03 10.90 -12.79
CA GLN A 78 -9.41 12.20 -12.50
C GLN A 78 -8.13 12.09 -11.64
N LEU A 79 -7.60 10.88 -11.44
CA LEU A 79 -6.39 10.69 -10.65
C LEU A 79 -5.21 11.50 -11.22
N GLY A 80 -5.07 11.57 -12.55
CA GLY A 80 -4.00 12.35 -13.19
C GLY A 80 -4.01 13.83 -12.79
N GLU A 81 -5.20 14.44 -12.68
CA GLU A 81 -5.34 15.83 -12.22
C GLU A 81 -4.94 15.99 -10.75
N LYS A 82 -5.37 15.05 -9.88
CA LYS A 82 -4.98 15.04 -8.46
C LYS A 82 -3.47 14.85 -8.28
N LEU A 83 -2.86 13.97 -9.09
CA LEU A 83 -1.41 13.73 -9.09
C LEU A 83 -0.62 14.97 -9.50
N LYS A 84 -1.12 15.73 -10.47
CA LYS A 84 -0.50 17.00 -10.90
C LYS A 84 -0.43 18.03 -9.75
N GLN A 85 -1.39 18.02 -8.84
CA GLN A 85 -1.38 18.88 -7.65
C GLN A 85 -0.36 18.44 -6.60
N LEU A 86 0.01 17.15 -6.58
CA LEU A 86 1.06 16.61 -5.70
C LEU A 86 2.46 16.92 -6.22
N SER A 87 2.72 16.58 -7.48
CA SER A 87 3.96 16.91 -8.18
C SER A 87 3.74 16.89 -9.70
N PRO A 88 4.37 17.81 -10.46
CA PRO A 88 4.33 17.77 -11.92
C PRO A 88 4.85 16.45 -12.49
N GLU A 89 5.82 15.82 -11.82
CA GLU A 89 6.40 14.53 -12.23
C GLU A 89 5.41 13.37 -12.05
N ALA A 90 4.52 13.46 -11.06
CA ALA A 90 3.55 12.39 -10.78
C ALA A 90 2.54 12.22 -11.93
N SER A 91 2.11 13.33 -12.53
CA SER A 91 1.22 13.29 -13.70
C SER A 91 1.92 12.67 -14.92
N GLN A 92 3.20 12.97 -15.13
CA GLN A 92 3.97 12.40 -16.24
C GLN A 92 4.17 10.89 -16.04
N LEU A 93 4.60 10.47 -14.84
CA LEU A 93 4.78 9.06 -14.51
C LEU A 93 3.48 8.26 -14.70
N PHE A 94 2.34 8.82 -14.28
CA PHE A 94 1.05 8.16 -14.44
C PHE A 94 0.64 7.98 -15.91
N ASP A 95 0.92 8.98 -16.75
CA ASP A 95 0.65 8.91 -18.20
C ASP A 95 1.55 7.85 -18.86
N GLU A 96 2.86 7.85 -18.56
CA GLU A 96 3.81 6.86 -19.09
C GLU A 96 3.45 5.42 -18.68
N ILE A 97 3.01 5.21 -17.43
CA ILE A 97 2.54 3.89 -16.96
C ILE A 97 1.26 3.49 -17.70
N SER A 98 0.33 4.42 -17.91
CA SER A 98 -0.93 4.18 -18.62
C SER A 98 -0.69 3.85 -20.10
N ASP A 99 0.23 4.56 -20.75
CA ASP A 99 0.67 4.27 -22.11
C ASP A 99 1.36 2.91 -22.22
N ALA A 100 2.26 2.58 -21.28
CA ALA A 100 2.88 1.26 -21.22
C ALA A 100 1.83 0.14 -21.06
N SER A 101 0.81 0.35 -20.23
CA SER A 101 -0.31 -0.59 -20.08
C SER A 101 -1.07 -0.76 -21.41
N ARG A 102 -1.39 0.33 -22.10
CA ARG A 102 -2.05 0.29 -23.43
C ARG A 102 -1.21 -0.41 -24.50
N GLN A 103 0.10 -0.32 -24.43
CA GLN A 103 1.03 -1.03 -25.33
C GLN A 103 1.22 -2.51 -24.97
N GLY A 104 0.48 -3.04 -24.00
CA GLY A 104 0.61 -4.44 -23.54
C GLY A 104 1.87 -4.70 -22.71
N LYS A 105 2.54 -3.64 -22.24
CA LYS A 105 3.70 -3.72 -21.32
C LYS A 105 3.27 -3.61 -19.85
N GLY A 106 1.99 -3.40 -19.59
CA GLY A 106 1.41 -3.49 -18.27
C GLY A 106 0.96 -4.92 -17.94
N PRO A 107 0.58 -5.17 -16.69
CA PRO A 107 -0.03 -6.44 -16.31
C PRO A 107 -1.32 -6.66 -17.10
N GLY A 108 -1.49 -7.86 -17.65
CA GLY A 108 -2.70 -8.23 -18.37
C GLY A 108 -3.93 -8.21 -17.46
N GLU A 109 -5.11 -8.08 -18.06
CA GLU A 109 -6.38 -8.00 -17.33
C GLU A 109 -6.59 -9.22 -16.42
N GLU A 110 -6.21 -10.42 -16.89
CA GLU A 110 -6.21 -11.67 -16.12
C GLU A 110 -5.37 -11.60 -14.84
N SER A 111 -4.23 -10.90 -14.92
CA SER A 111 -3.32 -10.74 -13.78
C SER A 111 -3.87 -9.73 -12.79
N LEU A 112 -4.75 -8.83 -13.19
CA LEU A 112 -5.35 -7.82 -12.30
C LEU A 112 -6.63 -8.30 -11.62
N MET A 113 -7.30 -9.33 -12.15
CA MET A 113 -8.54 -9.88 -11.57
C MET A 113 -8.44 -10.25 -10.08
N PRO A 114 -7.36 -10.89 -9.58
CA PRO A 114 -7.31 -11.27 -8.17
C PRO A 114 -7.10 -10.06 -7.25
N LEU A 115 -6.53 -8.96 -7.75
CA LEU A 115 -6.51 -7.67 -7.05
C LEU A 115 -7.89 -7.02 -6.98
N MET A 116 -8.70 -7.11 -8.03
CA MET A 116 -10.07 -6.62 -8.03
C MET A 116 -10.94 -7.38 -7.01
N GLY A 117 -10.69 -8.67 -6.83
CA GLY A 117 -11.30 -9.49 -5.77
C GLY A 117 -10.87 -9.07 -4.36
N GLY A 118 -9.69 -8.46 -4.20
CA GLY A 118 -9.24 -7.87 -2.93
C GLY A 118 -9.77 -6.45 -2.67
N LEU A 119 -10.18 -5.74 -3.73
CA LEU A 119 -10.81 -4.42 -3.66
C LEU A 119 -12.34 -4.50 -3.55
N GLY A 120 -12.92 -5.70 -3.70
CA GLY A 120 -14.34 -5.99 -3.56
C GLY A 120 -14.62 -6.85 -2.32
N VAL A 121 -15.60 -6.42 -1.52
CA VAL A 121 -16.31 -7.14 -0.44
C VAL A 121 -15.61 -7.30 0.93
N SER A 122 -15.39 -6.18 1.63
CA SER A 122 -15.86 -6.15 3.03
C SER A 122 -17.38 -5.91 3.01
N SER A 123 -18.15 -6.95 2.69
CA SER A 123 -19.57 -6.95 3.00
C SER A 123 -19.71 -7.06 4.52
N ASN A 124 -20.16 -5.98 5.15
CA ASN A 124 -20.76 -6.02 6.49
C ASN A 124 -22.19 -6.55 6.38
#